data_AF-A0A8J3KBU9-F1
#
_entry.id   AF-A0A8J3KBU9-F1
#
_cell.length_a   1.000
_cell.length_b   1.000
_cell.length_c   1.000
_cell.angle_alpha   90.00
_cell.angle_beta   90.00
_cell.angle_gamma   90.00
#
_symmetry.space_group_name_H-M   'P 1'
#
loop_
_entity.id
_entity.type
_entity.pdbx_description
1 polymer ?
#
loop_
_entity_poly.entity_id
_entity_poly.type
_entity_poly.pdbx_seq_one_letter_code
_entity_poly.pdbx_strand_id
1 'polypeptide(L)'
;MWGLAGYRPEPVTDVAGLRGAHGDHLRSLVGRRLTRIRGLCYVAEGDRCTTLPVVLEFEGERLELAAEGFDRLFVSRDDLADDPLPDTDDQDDPDQEVAWADPARAELDVLLGATVTAVRALEHDFRLTARDGGRIEAWLLGGLELVFACGRAVQLTNALDALEITVEAPDAGPWRRTAVDLPGQDQRAPDRS
;
A
#
# COMPACT_ATOMS: atom_id res chain seq x y z
N MET A 1 -4.08 -15.93 3.58
CA MET A 1 -4.84 -14.71 3.21
C MET A 1 -5.83 -14.42 4.32
N TRP A 2 -5.83 -13.20 4.84
CA TRP A 2 -6.19 -12.70 6.19
C TRP A 2 -7.50 -13.16 6.89
N GLY A 3 -8.25 -14.13 6.37
CA GLY A 3 -9.45 -14.64 7.03
C GLY A 3 -10.61 -13.64 7.06
N LEU A 4 -10.47 -12.50 6.37
CA LEU A 4 -11.47 -11.43 6.37
C LEU A 4 -12.65 -11.82 5.50
N ALA A 5 -13.85 -11.72 6.06
CA ALA A 5 -15.09 -11.99 5.36
C ALA A 5 -15.26 -11.03 4.18
N GLY A 6 -15.60 -11.56 3.00
CA GLY A 6 -15.84 -10.76 1.79
C GLY A 6 -14.58 -10.24 1.08
N TYR A 7 -13.44 -10.11 1.78
CA TYR A 7 -12.21 -9.59 1.20
C TYR A 7 -11.54 -10.57 0.23
N ARG A 8 -11.70 -10.35 -1.07
CA ARG A 8 -11.14 -11.21 -2.13
C ARG A 8 -10.52 -10.41 -3.30
N PRO A 9 -9.66 -9.40 -3.03
CA PRO A 9 -8.94 -8.74 -4.11
C PRO A 9 -7.97 -9.70 -4.80
N GLU A 10 -7.77 -9.50 -6.10
CA GLU A 10 -6.74 -10.21 -6.86
C GLU A 10 -5.38 -9.52 -6.65
N PRO A 11 -4.28 -10.28 -6.50
CA PRO A 11 -2.96 -9.70 -6.34
C PRO A 11 -2.46 -9.10 -7.67
N VAL A 12 -1.80 -7.96 -7.58
CA VAL A 12 -0.96 -7.40 -8.64
C VAL A 12 0.50 -7.48 -8.23
N THR A 13 1.37 -7.88 -9.17
CA THR A 13 2.80 -8.15 -8.90
C THR A 13 3.76 -7.17 -9.56
N ASP A 14 3.24 -6.33 -10.46
CA ASP A 14 4.04 -5.35 -11.19
C ASP A 14 3.25 -4.08 -11.47
N VAL A 15 3.96 -3.03 -11.88
CA VAL A 15 3.38 -1.71 -12.16
C VAL A 15 2.39 -1.74 -13.33
N ALA A 16 2.60 -2.61 -14.32
CA ALA A 16 1.72 -2.69 -15.48
C ALA A 16 0.37 -3.31 -15.09
N GLY A 17 0.38 -4.40 -14.31
CA GLY A 17 -0.79 -5.02 -13.71
C GLY A 17 -1.53 -4.06 -12.78
N LEU A 18 -0.80 -3.36 -11.91
CA LEU A 18 -1.39 -2.34 -11.02
C LEU A 18 -2.11 -1.24 -11.82
N ARG A 19 -1.47 -0.68 -12.86
CA ARG A 19 -2.10 0.33 -13.72
C ARG A 19 -3.29 -0.24 -14.49
N GLY A 20 -3.17 -1.46 -15.03
CA GLY A 20 -4.22 -2.09 -15.82
C GLY A 20 -5.47 -2.40 -15.01
N ALA A 21 -5.31 -2.89 -13.78
CA ALA A 21 -6.42 -3.28 -12.91
C ALA A 21 -6.98 -2.10 -12.10
N HIS A 22 -6.12 -1.19 -11.63
CA HIS A 22 -6.51 -0.18 -10.63
C HIS A 22 -6.18 1.27 -11.03
N GLY A 23 -5.59 1.53 -12.20
CA GLY A 23 -5.12 2.87 -12.58
C GLY A 23 -6.20 3.95 -12.57
N ASP A 24 -7.44 3.63 -12.99
CA ASP A 24 -8.55 4.60 -12.95
C ASP A 24 -8.99 4.92 -11.52
N HIS A 25 -8.98 3.91 -10.63
CA HIS A 25 -9.27 4.10 -9.21
C HIS A 25 -8.15 4.91 -8.53
N LEU A 26 -6.89 4.57 -8.73
CA LEU A 26 -5.77 5.32 -8.17
C LEU A 26 -5.73 6.77 -8.68
N ARG A 27 -6.14 7.01 -9.94
CA ARG A 27 -6.31 8.35 -10.49
C ARG A 27 -7.46 9.11 -9.83
N SER A 28 -8.57 8.46 -9.49
CA SER A 28 -9.73 9.14 -8.89
C SER A 28 -9.45 9.71 -7.49
N LEU A 29 -8.40 9.22 -6.82
CA LEU A 29 -7.89 9.75 -5.55
C LEU A 29 -7.26 11.14 -5.70
N VAL A 30 -6.70 11.47 -6.86
CA VAL A 30 -6.04 12.77 -7.08
C VAL A 30 -7.07 13.90 -7.00
N GLY A 31 -6.77 14.92 -6.19
CA GLY A 31 -7.67 16.03 -5.89
C GLY A 31 -8.65 15.75 -4.75
N ARG A 32 -8.63 14.55 -4.14
CA ARG A 32 -9.46 14.22 -2.98
C ARG A 32 -8.73 14.50 -1.67
N ARG A 33 -9.48 14.91 -0.65
CA ARG A 33 -8.95 15.06 0.71
C ARG A 33 -9.00 13.75 1.46
N LEU A 34 -7.92 13.41 2.16
CA LEU A 34 -7.90 12.29 3.08
C LEU A 34 -8.71 12.64 4.32
N THR A 35 -9.67 11.80 4.68
CA THR A 35 -10.57 12.01 5.82
C THR A 35 -10.28 11.04 6.96
N ARG A 36 -9.73 9.85 6.66
CA ARG A 36 -9.41 8.85 7.69
C ARG A 36 -8.31 7.90 7.22
N ILE A 37 -7.54 7.39 8.19
CA ILE A 37 -6.59 6.29 8.01
C ILE A 37 -6.92 5.24 9.05
N ARG A 38 -7.05 3.98 8.63
CA ARG A 38 -7.23 2.83 9.51
C ARG A 38 -6.35 1.68 9.09
N GLY A 39 -5.88 0.91 10.05
CA GLY A 39 -5.16 -0.33 9.81
C GLY A 39 -5.74 -1.45 10.65
N LEU A 40 -5.71 -2.67 10.10
CA LEU A 40 -5.89 -3.87 10.91
C LEU A 40 -4.54 -4.17 11.57
N CYS A 41 -4.51 -4.08 12.91
CA CYS A 41 -3.30 -4.05 13.70
C CYS A 41 -3.25 -5.18 14.71
N TYR A 42 -2.08 -5.77 14.91
CA TYR A 42 -1.83 -6.61 16.08
C TYR A 42 -1.93 -5.78 17.35
N VAL A 43 -2.81 -6.17 18.28
CA VAL A 43 -3.07 -5.44 19.52
C VAL A 43 -1.80 -5.33 20.37
N ALA A 44 -1.00 -6.40 20.39
CA ALA A 44 0.27 -6.45 21.12
C ALA A 44 1.33 -5.43 20.63
N GLU A 45 1.24 -4.97 19.37
CA GLU A 45 2.20 -4.01 18.80
C GLU A 45 1.91 -2.55 19.17
N GLY A 46 0.70 -2.25 19.65
CA GLY A 46 0.26 -0.90 19.99
C GLY A 46 0.50 0.11 18.85
N ASP A 47 1.06 1.28 19.19
CA ASP A 47 1.24 2.41 18.26
C ASP A 47 2.25 2.15 17.13
N ARG A 48 3.04 1.07 17.24
CA ARG A 48 4.05 0.68 16.23
C ARG A 48 3.50 -0.22 15.13
N CYS A 49 2.24 -0.65 15.26
CA CYS A 49 1.55 -1.57 14.38
C CYS A 49 2.06 -1.60 12.94
N THR A 50 2.58 -2.77 12.53
CA THR A 50 2.66 -3.17 11.13
C THR A 50 1.26 -3.61 10.73
N THR A 51 0.69 -2.93 9.75
CA THR A 51 -0.72 -3.10 9.41
C THR A 51 -0.89 -4.27 8.45
N LEU A 52 -1.92 -5.09 8.63
CA LEU A 52 -2.30 -6.11 7.65
C LEU A 52 -2.94 -5.40 6.43
N PRO A 53 -4.27 -5.33 6.24
CA PRO A 53 -4.82 -4.30 5.38
C PRO A 53 -4.78 -2.90 6.00
N VAL A 54 -4.54 -1.91 5.15
CA VAL A 54 -4.70 -0.47 5.42
C VAL A 54 -5.87 0.05 4.61
N VAL A 55 -6.65 0.92 5.24
CA VAL A 55 -7.75 1.66 4.64
C VAL A 55 -7.46 3.15 4.73
N LEU A 56 -7.38 3.80 3.57
CA LEU A 56 -7.37 5.26 3.45
C LEU A 56 -8.72 5.71 2.91
N GLU A 57 -9.44 6.52 3.68
CA GLU A 57 -10.72 7.11 3.28
C GLU A 57 -10.50 8.53 2.79
N PHE A 58 -11.11 8.85 1.65
CA PHE A 58 -11.08 10.17 1.04
C PHE A 58 -12.51 10.69 0.84
N GLU A 59 -12.64 11.97 0.48
CA GLU A 59 -13.93 12.57 0.11
C GLU A 59 -14.61 11.84 -1.08
N GLY A 60 -15.46 10.87 -0.76
CA GLY A 60 -16.25 10.07 -1.71
C GLY A 60 -15.50 8.92 -2.38
N GLU A 61 -14.29 8.60 -1.91
CA GLU A 61 -13.45 7.52 -2.44
C GLU A 61 -12.75 6.78 -1.30
N ARG A 62 -12.33 5.55 -1.55
CA ARG A 62 -11.64 4.71 -0.56
C ARG A 62 -10.54 3.92 -1.24
N LEU A 63 -9.39 3.80 -0.59
CA LEU A 63 -8.29 2.93 -0.99
C LEU A 63 -8.08 1.88 0.11
N GLU A 64 -8.19 0.63 -0.26
CA GLU A 64 -7.86 -0.52 0.57
C GLU A 64 -6.59 -1.15 -0.01
N LEU A 65 -5.59 -1.37 0.83
CA LEU A 65 -4.31 -1.93 0.42
C LEU A 65 -3.89 -3.04 1.39
N ALA A 66 -3.37 -4.15 0.86
CA ALA A 66 -2.69 -5.17 1.65
C ALA A 66 -1.51 -5.75 0.85
N ALA A 67 -0.63 -6.51 1.49
CA ALA A 67 0.54 -7.10 0.85
C ALA A 67 0.82 -8.54 1.31
N GLU A 68 1.27 -9.40 0.40
CA GLU A 68 1.66 -10.80 0.69
C GLU A 68 2.99 -11.14 0.00
N GLY A 69 3.87 -11.84 0.70
CA GLY A 69 5.17 -12.21 0.18
C GLY A 69 6.00 -11.02 -0.32
N PHE A 70 6.80 -11.21 -1.36
CA PHE A 70 7.79 -10.19 -1.75
C PHE A 70 7.26 -9.09 -2.67
N ASP A 71 6.22 -9.36 -3.45
CA ASP A 71 5.84 -8.53 -4.59
C ASP A 71 4.33 -8.43 -4.83
N ARG A 72 3.49 -9.05 -4.00
CA ARG A 72 2.03 -9.01 -4.21
C ARG A 72 1.41 -7.87 -3.43
N LEU A 73 0.79 -6.95 -4.15
CA LEU A 73 -0.11 -5.95 -3.59
C LEU A 73 -1.55 -6.31 -3.91
N PHE A 74 -2.43 -6.07 -2.96
CA PHE A 74 -3.86 -6.24 -3.10
C PHE A 74 -4.50 -4.87 -2.97
N VAL A 75 -5.16 -4.42 -4.02
CA VAL A 75 -5.77 -3.09 -4.10
C VAL A 75 -7.27 -3.26 -4.30
N SER A 76 -8.07 -2.60 -3.48
CA SER A 76 -9.53 -2.57 -3.61
C SER A 76 -10.10 -1.25 -3.12
N ARG A 77 -11.41 -1.11 -3.19
CA ARG A 77 -12.14 0.11 -2.86
C ARG A 77 -13.26 -0.11 -1.87
N ASP A 78 -13.89 -1.29 -1.91
CA ASP A 78 -15.17 -1.56 -1.24
C ASP A 78 -15.22 -2.97 -0.61
N ASP A 79 -14.11 -3.71 -0.57
CA ASP A 79 -14.08 -5.11 -0.16
C ASP A 79 -14.00 -5.31 1.36
N LEU A 80 -13.52 -4.29 2.11
CA LEU A 80 -13.42 -4.28 3.57
C LEU A 80 -14.56 -3.47 4.19
N ALA A 81 -15.81 -3.76 3.80
CA ALA A 81 -16.98 -3.15 4.40
C ALA A 81 -17.09 -3.51 5.90
N ASP A 82 -17.43 -2.52 6.73
CA ASP A 82 -17.70 -2.68 8.16
C ASP A 82 -16.57 -3.27 9.01
N ASP A 83 -15.31 -3.05 8.61
CA ASP A 83 -14.12 -3.39 9.40
C ASP A 83 -14.09 -4.86 9.88
N PRO A 84 -14.09 -5.84 8.97
CA PRO A 84 -14.17 -7.24 9.36
C PRO A 84 -12.92 -7.66 10.14
N LEU A 85 -13.08 -8.54 11.11
CA LEU A 85 -11.97 -9.22 11.77
C LEU A 85 -11.72 -10.58 11.10
N PRO A 86 -10.50 -11.14 11.21
CA PRO A 86 -10.21 -12.50 10.75
C PRO A 86 -11.12 -13.53 11.40
N ASP A 87 -11.69 -14.43 10.60
CA ASP A 87 -12.44 -15.60 11.09
C ASP A 87 -11.46 -16.75 11.42
N THR A 88 -10.70 -16.59 12.50
CA THR A 88 -9.64 -17.52 12.92
C THR A 88 -9.59 -17.70 14.43
N ASP A 89 -9.30 -18.93 14.89
CA ASP A 89 -9.04 -19.24 16.31
C ASP A 89 -7.83 -18.47 16.87
N ASP A 90 -6.96 -17.93 16.01
CA ASP A 90 -5.79 -17.12 16.40
C ASP A 90 -6.17 -15.83 17.17
N GLN A 91 -7.44 -15.40 17.11
CA GLN A 91 -7.91 -14.25 17.92
C GLN A 91 -7.98 -14.54 19.43
N ASP A 92 -7.94 -15.81 19.83
CA ASP A 92 -7.86 -16.20 21.25
C ASP A 92 -6.41 -16.11 21.81
N ASP A 93 -5.41 -15.98 20.93
CA ASP A 93 -4.01 -15.75 21.29
C ASP A 93 -3.74 -14.24 21.37
N PRO A 94 -3.43 -13.67 22.56
CA PRO A 94 -3.20 -12.23 22.70
C PRO A 94 -2.01 -11.71 21.88
N ASP A 95 -1.08 -12.58 21.49
CA ASP A 95 0.05 -12.19 20.63
C ASP A 95 -0.36 -12.11 19.15
N GLN A 96 -1.54 -12.63 18.78
CA GLN A 96 -2.09 -12.65 17.41
C GLN A 96 -3.45 -11.95 17.29
N GLU A 97 -4.01 -11.48 18.40
CA GLU A 97 -5.22 -10.65 18.44
C GLU A 97 -5.02 -9.41 17.54
N VAL A 98 -5.99 -9.14 16.66
CA VAL A 98 -5.97 -7.95 15.82
C VAL A 98 -7.21 -7.09 16.03
N ALA A 99 -7.03 -5.79 15.87
CA ALA A 99 -8.12 -4.84 15.91
C ALA A 99 -7.94 -3.76 14.84
N TRP A 100 -9.07 -3.26 14.33
CA TRP A 100 -9.07 -2.04 13.53
C TRP A 100 -8.77 -0.84 14.42
N ALA A 101 -7.70 -0.13 14.08
CA ALA A 101 -7.27 1.05 14.80
C ALA A 101 -6.91 2.18 13.83
N ASP A 102 -7.08 3.41 14.29
CA ASP A 102 -6.41 4.55 13.66
C ASP A 102 -4.92 4.41 14.03
N PRO A 103 -3.99 4.28 13.08
CA PRO A 103 -2.58 4.12 13.41
C PRO A 103 -2.10 5.40 14.11
N ALA A 104 -1.89 5.32 15.42
CA ALA A 104 -1.67 6.49 16.27
C ALA A 104 -0.25 7.05 16.12
N ARG A 105 -0.01 7.80 15.04
CA ARG A 105 1.26 8.48 14.77
C ARG A 105 1.00 9.95 14.49
N ALA A 106 1.63 10.84 15.25
CA ALA A 106 1.50 12.29 15.07
C ALA A 106 1.88 12.73 13.64
N GLU A 107 2.73 11.95 12.98
CA GLU A 107 3.12 12.14 11.59
C GLU A 107 1.98 11.89 10.61
N LEU A 108 0.99 11.06 10.93
CA LEU A 108 -0.18 10.80 10.08
C LEU A 108 -1.24 11.91 10.19
N ASP A 109 -1.35 12.55 11.36
CA ASP A 109 -2.29 13.65 11.59
C ASP A 109 -2.09 14.82 10.63
N VAL A 110 -0.85 15.05 10.17
CA VAL A 110 -0.52 16.11 9.19
C VAL A 110 -1.17 15.87 7.82
N LEU A 111 -1.58 14.64 7.53
CA LEU A 111 -2.18 14.26 6.26
C LEU A 111 -3.71 14.37 6.28
N LEU A 112 -4.34 14.32 7.47
CA LEU A 112 -5.78 14.43 7.59
C LEU A 112 -6.26 15.81 7.10
N GLY A 113 -7.23 15.79 6.18
CA GLY A 113 -7.72 16.97 5.47
C GLY A 113 -6.84 17.44 4.30
N ALA A 114 -5.62 16.90 4.14
CA ALA A 114 -4.75 17.23 3.03
C ALA A 114 -5.24 16.58 1.73
N THR A 115 -5.02 17.27 0.61
CA THR A 115 -5.44 16.81 -0.72
C THR A 115 -4.33 16.00 -1.38
N VAL A 116 -4.67 14.85 -1.96
CA VAL A 116 -3.72 14.05 -2.77
C VAL A 116 -3.43 14.77 -4.08
N THR A 117 -2.16 14.87 -4.43
CA THR A 117 -1.68 15.51 -5.67
C THR A 117 -1.07 14.53 -6.65
N ALA A 118 -0.62 13.36 -6.20
CA ALA A 118 -0.12 12.28 -7.06
C ALA A 118 -0.21 10.92 -6.37
N VAL A 119 -0.30 9.85 -7.16
CA VAL A 119 -0.20 8.46 -6.70
C VAL A 119 0.86 7.74 -7.53
N ARG A 120 1.78 7.06 -6.85
CA ARG A 120 2.93 6.40 -7.48
C ARG A 120 3.08 4.98 -6.97
N ALA A 121 3.43 4.07 -7.87
CA ALA A 121 3.95 2.76 -7.51
C ALA A 121 5.39 2.92 -7.02
N LEU A 122 5.71 2.21 -5.94
CA LEU A 122 7.07 2.05 -5.42
C LEU A 122 7.59 0.68 -5.84
N GLU A 123 8.77 0.65 -6.46
CA GLU A 123 9.49 -0.57 -6.77
C GLU A 123 10.81 -0.58 -5.97
N HIS A 124 11.15 -1.71 -5.36
CA HIS A 124 12.43 -1.91 -4.69
C HIS A 124 13.37 -2.80 -5.51
N ASP A 125 14.65 -2.52 -5.37
CA ASP A 125 15.72 -3.27 -5.99
C ASP A 125 16.00 -4.54 -5.18
N PHE A 126 15.43 -5.66 -5.63
CA PHE A 126 15.56 -6.96 -4.99
C PHE A 126 16.78 -7.69 -5.53
N ARG A 127 17.71 -8.02 -4.64
CA ARG A 127 18.91 -8.78 -4.96
C ARG A 127 19.07 -9.97 -4.01
N LEU A 128 19.20 -11.16 -4.57
CA LEU A 128 19.42 -12.39 -3.81
C LEU A 128 20.54 -13.21 -4.44
N THR A 129 21.39 -13.81 -3.60
CA THR A 129 22.40 -14.77 -4.04
C THR A 129 21.89 -16.17 -3.73
N ALA A 130 21.70 -16.98 -4.77
CA ALA A 130 21.32 -18.38 -4.64
C ALA A 130 22.48 -19.21 -4.05
N ARG A 131 22.15 -20.38 -3.48
CA ARG A 131 23.14 -21.25 -2.82
C ARG A 131 24.25 -21.74 -3.75
N ASP A 132 23.99 -21.80 -5.06
CA ASP A 132 24.94 -22.18 -6.09
C ASP A 132 25.82 -21.00 -6.58
N GLY A 133 25.65 -19.81 -6.00
CA GLY A 133 26.34 -18.59 -6.39
C GLY A 133 25.67 -17.81 -7.52
N GLY A 134 24.52 -18.27 -8.03
CA GLY A 134 23.69 -17.50 -8.95
C GLY A 134 23.17 -16.20 -8.32
N ARG A 135 22.97 -15.16 -9.12
CA ARG A 135 22.39 -13.88 -8.68
C ARG A 135 20.99 -13.72 -9.28
N ILE A 136 20.04 -13.38 -8.42
CA ILE A 136 18.69 -12.94 -8.80
C ILE A 136 18.65 -11.45 -8.54
N GLU A 137 18.36 -10.67 -9.58
CA GLU A 137 18.22 -9.22 -9.51
C GLU A 137 16.92 -8.83 -10.22
N ALA A 138 16.00 -8.20 -9.50
CA ALA A 138 14.68 -7.82 -10.00
C ALA A 138 14.22 -6.51 -9.36
N TRP A 139 13.40 -5.75 -10.09
CA TRP A 139 12.60 -4.69 -9.49
C TRP A 139 11.26 -5.30 -9.09
N LEU A 140 10.93 -5.28 -7.81
CA LEU A 140 9.69 -5.84 -7.28
C LEU A 140 8.75 -4.71 -6.88
N LEU A 141 7.46 -4.89 -7.15
CA LEU A 141 6.43 -3.97 -6.68
C LEU A 141 6.38 -4.00 -5.15
N GLY A 142 6.83 -2.90 -4.55
CA GLY A 142 7.06 -2.79 -3.11
C GLY A 142 6.04 -1.94 -2.38
N GLY A 143 5.12 -1.26 -3.06
CA GLY A 143 4.11 -0.44 -2.38
C GLY A 143 3.52 0.70 -3.21
N LEU A 144 2.86 1.60 -2.51
CA LEU A 144 2.32 2.85 -3.05
C LEU A 144 2.85 4.07 -2.28
N GLU A 145 3.01 5.18 -2.99
CA GLU A 145 3.25 6.51 -2.43
C GLU A 145 2.09 7.42 -2.85
N LEU A 146 1.43 8.05 -1.87
CA LEU A 146 0.46 9.12 -2.11
C LEU A 146 1.08 10.43 -1.65
N VAL A 147 1.20 11.37 -2.59
CA VAL A 147 1.79 12.70 -2.34
C VAL A 147 0.65 13.67 -2.01
N PHE A 148 0.85 14.52 -1.00
CA PHE A 148 -0.15 15.46 -0.52
C PHE A 148 0.26 16.92 -0.74
N ALA A 149 -0.73 17.79 -0.91
CA ALA A 149 -0.55 19.23 -1.09
C ALA A 149 0.13 19.92 0.11
N CYS A 150 0.15 19.29 1.28
CA CYS A 150 0.89 19.78 2.46
C CYS A 150 2.41 19.57 2.36
N GLY A 151 2.92 19.02 1.25
CA GLY A 151 4.34 18.79 1.02
C GLY A 151 4.87 17.53 1.72
N ARG A 152 3.99 16.61 2.12
CA ARG A 152 4.31 15.30 2.69
C ARG A 152 3.78 14.19 1.79
N ALA A 153 4.31 12.99 1.94
CA ALA A 153 3.81 11.78 1.30
C ALA A 153 3.62 10.68 2.33
N VAL A 154 2.60 9.84 2.14
CA VAL A 154 2.50 8.55 2.83
C VAL A 154 3.04 7.47 1.91
N GLN A 155 3.90 6.60 2.44
CA GLN A 155 4.34 5.39 1.77
C GLN A 155 3.71 4.20 2.50
N LEU A 156 3.04 3.36 1.73
CA LEU A 156 2.49 2.08 2.16
C LEU A 156 3.33 0.99 1.50
N THR A 157 4.29 0.46 2.25
CA THR A 157 5.32 -0.42 1.70
C THR A 157 5.17 -1.84 2.21
N ASN A 158 5.30 -2.80 1.30
CA ASN A 158 5.27 -4.21 1.59
C ASN A 158 6.43 -4.58 2.54
N ALA A 159 6.07 -5.11 3.70
CA ALA A 159 6.94 -5.68 4.70
C ALA A 159 6.70 -7.21 4.84
N LEU A 160 6.70 -7.90 3.69
CA LEU A 160 6.35 -9.31 3.48
C LEU A 160 4.84 -9.57 3.51
N ASP A 161 4.26 -9.77 4.69
CA ASP A 161 2.85 -10.15 4.82
C ASP A 161 2.01 -9.05 5.49
N ALA A 162 2.60 -7.87 5.55
CA ALA A 162 2.06 -6.67 6.17
C ALA A 162 2.54 -5.42 5.41
N LEU A 163 1.90 -4.29 5.69
CA LEU A 163 2.26 -2.97 5.22
C LEU A 163 2.91 -2.17 6.34
N GLU A 164 4.07 -1.60 6.03
CA GLU A 164 4.65 -0.51 6.79
C GLU A 164 4.08 0.82 6.28
N ILE A 165 3.66 1.68 7.20
CA ILE A 165 3.19 3.04 6.91
C ILE A 165 4.24 4.05 7.37
N THR A 166 4.77 4.84 6.45
CA THR A 166 5.68 5.95 6.77
C THR A 166 5.17 7.27 6.20
N VAL A 167 5.45 8.37 6.89
CA VAL A 167 5.14 9.73 6.40
C VAL A 167 6.43 10.50 6.25
N GLU A 168 6.77 10.83 5.01
CA GLU A 168 8.07 11.39 4.65
C GLU A 168 7.90 12.63 3.78
N ALA A 169 9.03 13.25 3.41
CA ALA A 169 9.04 14.13 2.25
C ALA A 169 8.74 13.30 0.97
N PRO A 170 8.10 13.90 -0.05
CA PRO A 170 7.98 13.27 -1.36
C PRO A 170 9.35 12.83 -1.87
N ASP A 171 9.41 11.70 -2.58
CA ASP A 171 10.64 11.15 -3.17
C ASP A 171 11.65 10.55 -2.16
N ALA A 172 11.34 10.47 -0.87
CA ALA A 172 12.23 9.90 0.15
C ALA A 172 12.44 8.37 0.02
N GLY A 173 13.63 7.88 0.34
CA GLY A 173 13.95 6.44 0.35
C GLY A 173 14.42 5.87 -0.99
N PRO A 174 14.88 4.61 -1.00
CA PRO A 174 15.62 4.00 -2.12
C PRO A 174 14.70 3.45 -3.25
N TRP A 175 13.52 4.03 -3.41
CA TRP A 175 12.50 3.49 -4.32
C TRP A 175 12.67 4.00 -5.74
N ARG A 176 12.49 3.10 -6.70
CA ARG A 176 12.09 3.50 -8.05
C ARG A 176 10.60 3.83 -8.02
N ARG A 177 10.22 4.95 -8.65
CA ARG A 177 8.86 5.46 -8.65
C ARG A 177 8.28 5.51 -10.04
N THR A 178 7.05 5.04 -10.16
CA THR A 178 6.29 5.14 -11.40
C THR A 178 4.93 5.75 -11.11
N ALA A 179 4.61 6.89 -11.74
CA ALA A 179 3.28 7.51 -11.62
C ALA A 179 2.20 6.55 -12.09
N VAL A 180 1.15 6.32 -11.31
CA VAL A 180 0.04 5.40 -11.68
C VAL A 180 -1.30 6.12 -11.83
N ASP A 181 -1.33 7.40 -11.45
CA ASP A 181 -2.42 8.34 -11.64
C ASP A 181 -2.48 8.92 -13.08
N LEU A 182 -1.36 8.94 -13.80
CA LEU A 182 -1.34 9.41 -15.18
C LEU A 182 -1.99 8.39 -16.14
N PRO A 183 -2.72 8.83 -17.18
CA PRO A 183 -3.13 7.92 -18.24
C PRO A 183 -1.89 7.26 -18.84
N GLY A 184 -1.98 5.96 -19.11
CA GLY A 184 -0.87 5.17 -19.64
C GLY A 184 -0.29 5.84 -20.89
N GLN A 185 0.85 6.51 -20.74
CA GLN A 185 1.65 6.85 -21.90
C GLN A 185 2.27 5.54 -22.37
N ASP A 186 1.90 5.12 -23.59
CA ASP A 186 2.60 4.10 -24.34
C ASP A 186 4.10 4.33 -24.19
N GLN A 187 4.77 3.50 -23.39
CA GLN A 187 6.22 3.47 -23.33
C GLN A 187 6.71 2.84 -24.63
N ARG A 188 6.69 3.60 -25.74
CA ARG A 188 7.56 3.26 -26.87
C ARG A 188 8.98 3.39 -26.36
N ALA A 189 9.67 2.24 -26.33
CA ALA A 189 11.09 2.17 -26.08
C ALA A 189 11.83 3.19 -26.95
N PRO A 190 12.90 3.83 -26.46
CA PRO A 190 13.75 4.63 -27.32
C PRO A 190 14.37 3.71 -28.37
N ASP A 191 14.16 4.05 -29.64
CA ASP A 191 14.86 3.44 -30.77
C ASP A 191 16.37 3.51 -30.47
N ARG A 192 17.00 2.34 -30.34
CA ARG A 192 18.45 2.24 -30.37
C ARG A 192 18.88 2.48 -31.82
N SER A 193 19.27 3.73 -32.11
CA SER A 193 20.10 4.05 -33.28
C SER A 193 21.56 3.70 -33.01
#